data_AF-A0A2P5YME1-F1
#
_entry.id   AF-A0A2P5YME1-F1
#
_cell.length_a   1.000
_cell.length_b   1.000
_cell.length_c   1.000
_cell.angle_alpha   90.00
_cell.angle_beta   90.00
_cell.angle_gamma   90.00
#
_symmetry.space_group_name_H-M   'P 1'
#
loop_
_entity.id
_entity.type
_entity.pdbx_description
1 polymer ?
#
loop_
_entity_poly.entity_id
_entity_poly.type
_entity_poly.pdbx_seq_one_letter_code
_entity_poly.pdbx_strand_id
1 'polypeptide(L)'
;MSRRKDAVRFWNSKKGEEVSSGQKVGRLQLFEITHRKKDGSPMTSEVGEIIEKIKEKKVEYETIASTDSSVNLENIDNRIITEVLGPERYGRQYMPSGSQAQAEVQRLRDQIAQMQASTVEQIAEVQRKYKELQQQLREEAAAREAVTAARDPEAAAMAVEQSRKYDELQLQLQQMMQMFQQSQKLPF
;
A
#
# COMPACT_ATOMS: atom_id res chain seq x y z
N MET A 1 57.98 16.10 31.57
CA MET A 1 57.29 16.19 30.25
C MET A 1 55.88 15.65 30.40
N SER A 2 54.87 16.31 29.82
CA SER A 2 53.46 16.00 30.09
C SER A 2 52.97 14.83 29.23
N ARG A 3 52.38 13.82 29.87
CA ARG A 3 51.87 12.55 29.30
C ARG A 3 51.07 12.71 28.00
N ARG A 4 50.39 13.85 27.85
CA ARG A 4 49.62 14.27 26.66
C ARG A 4 50.49 14.58 25.44
N LYS A 5 51.60 15.30 25.62
CA LYS A 5 52.53 15.64 24.53
C LYS A 5 53.18 14.38 23.94
N ASP A 6 53.44 13.39 24.77
CA ASP A 6 54.02 12.11 24.33
C ASP A 6 53.00 11.18 23.68
N ALA A 7 51.70 11.34 23.98
CA ALA A 7 50.64 10.60 23.31
C ALA A 7 50.43 11.12 21.88
N VAL A 8 50.45 12.45 21.72
CA VAL A 8 50.34 13.11 20.41
C VAL A 8 51.52 12.76 19.50
N ARG A 9 52.75 12.72 20.04
CA ARG A 9 53.94 12.32 19.26
C ARG A 9 53.89 10.87 18.79
N PHE A 10 53.45 9.94 19.63
CA PHE A 10 53.27 8.53 19.26
C PHE A 10 52.24 8.37 18.14
N TRP A 11 51.10 9.06 18.26
CA TRP A 11 50.02 9.00 17.26
C TRP A 11 50.46 9.56 15.91
N ASN A 12 51.20 10.67 15.91
CA ASN A 12 51.76 11.24 14.68
C ASN A 12 52.87 10.37 14.06
N SER A 13 53.64 9.65 14.88
CA SER A 13 54.66 8.71 14.38
C SER A 13 54.06 7.49 13.70
N LYS A 14 52.94 6.95 14.22
CA LYS A 14 52.23 5.81 13.61
C LYS A 14 51.40 6.21 12.39
N LYS A 15 50.81 7.42 12.39
CA LYS A 15 50.15 7.98 11.20
C LYS A 15 51.10 8.20 10.03
N GLY A 16 52.35 8.58 10.29
CA GLY A 16 53.34 8.82 9.23
C GLY A 16 53.72 7.57 8.43
N GLU A 17 53.65 6.40 9.06
CA GLU A 17 53.96 5.10 8.45
C GLU A 17 52.76 4.54 7.65
N GLU A 18 51.52 4.87 8.05
CA GLU A 18 50.29 4.41 7.40
C GLU A 18 49.89 5.30 6.19
N VAL A 19 50.10 6.63 6.30
CA VAL A 19 49.75 7.60 5.25
C VAL A 19 50.60 7.42 3.98
N SER A 20 51.84 6.91 4.08
CA SER A 20 52.67 6.65 2.89
C SER A 20 52.17 5.47 2.03
N SER A 21 51.30 4.62 2.57
CA SER A 21 50.75 3.46 1.85
C SER A 21 49.43 3.74 1.13
N GLY A 22 48.77 4.88 1.40
CA GLY A 22 47.43 5.19 0.86
C GLY A 22 46.33 4.21 1.27
N GLN A 23 46.63 3.25 2.15
CA GLN A 23 45.75 2.15 2.52
C GLN A 23 44.80 2.61 3.63
N LYS A 24 43.48 2.44 3.43
CA LYS A 24 42.49 2.67 4.49
C LYS A 24 42.81 1.74 5.67
N VAL A 25 42.99 2.30 6.86
CA VAL A 25 43.18 1.52 8.08
C VAL A 25 41.94 0.66 8.29
N GLY A 26 42.11 -0.66 8.26
CA GLY A 26 41.02 -1.63 8.47
C GLY A 26 40.40 -1.45 9.85
N ARG A 27 39.11 -1.80 10.00
CA ARG A 27 38.38 -1.58 11.27
C ARG A 27 39.00 -2.35 12.43
N LEU A 28 39.53 -3.55 12.16
CA LEU A 28 40.26 -4.37 13.14
C LEU A 28 41.59 -3.74 13.55
N GLN A 29 42.30 -3.09 12.62
CA GLN A 29 43.55 -2.37 12.94
C GLN A 29 43.28 -1.16 13.82
N LEU A 30 42.20 -0.41 13.54
CA LEU A 30 41.78 0.70 14.38
C LEU A 30 41.42 0.24 15.80
N PHE A 31 40.75 -0.91 15.93
CA PHE A 31 40.46 -1.53 17.22
C PHE A 31 41.75 -1.87 17.98
N GLU A 32 42.72 -2.50 17.32
CA GLU A 32 44.01 -2.87 17.93
C GLU A 32 44.82 -1.63 18.39
N ILE A 33 44.84 -0.56 17.60
CA ILE A 33 45.54 0.69 17.94
C ILE A 33 44.88 1.40 19.13
N THR A 34 43.55 1.40 19.19
CA THR A 34 42.79 2.10 20.24
C THR A 34 42.78 1.35 21.58
N HIS A 35 42.98 0.03 21.56
CA HIS A 35 42.90 -0.84 22.75
C HIS A 35 44.27 -1.36 23.23
N ARG A 36 45.37 -0.91 22.62
CA ARG A 36 46.75 -1.16 23.08
C ARG A 36 47.35 0.05 23.80
N LYS A 37 48.22 -0.23 24.76
CA LYS A 37 49.09 0.74 25.43
C LYS A 37 50.29 1.08 24.53
N LYS A 38 51.08 2.08 24.93
CA LYS A 38 52.25 2.55 24.16
C LYS A 38 53.39 1.54 24.08
N ASP A 39 53.47 0.63 25.05
CA ASP A 39 54.39 -0.51 25.08
C ASP A 39 53.96 -1.66 24.17
N GLY A 40 52.80 -1.53 23.51
CA GLY A 40 52.22 -2.54 22.65
C GLY A 40 51.40 -3.58 23.40
N SER A 41 51.32 -3.58 24.73
CA SER A 41 50.48 -4.52 25.48
C SER A 41 48.99 -4.14 25.43
N PRO A 42 48.06 -5.10 25.54
CA PRO A 42 46.63 -4.78 25.64
C PRO A 42 46.34 -3.98 26.92
N MET A 43 45.30 -3.14 26.88
CA MET A 43 44.93 -2.32 28.04
C MET A 43 44.53 -3.15 29.27
N THR A 44 43.84 -4.27 29.05
CA THR A 44 43.41 -5.26 30.05
C THR A 44 43.64 -6.68 29.52
N SER A 45 43.62 -7.69 30.40
CA SER A 45 43.72 -9.10 29.99
C SER A 45 42.56 -9.51 29.07
N GLU A 46 41.33 -9.08 29.38
CA GLU A 46 40.13 -9.33 28.55
C GLU A 46 40.30 -8.78 27.13
N VAL A 47 40.84 -7.57 26.99
CA VAL A 47 41.16 -6.97 25.69
C VAL A 47 42.25 -7.77 24.97
N GLY A 48 43.21 -8.33 25.70
CA GLY A 48 44.21 -9.24 25.16
C GLY A 48 43.60 -10.47 24.52
N GLU A 49 42.72 -11.17 25.24
CA GLU A 49 41.99 -12.34 24.74
C GLU A 49 41.12 -12.01 23.52
N ILE A 50 40.47 -10.85 23.53
CA ILE A 50 39.66 -10.38 22.40
C ILE A 50 40.53 -10.13 21.16
N ILE A 51 41.70 -9.49 21.31
CA ILE A 51 42.62 -9.24 20.20
C ILE A 51 43.17 -10.57 19.64
N GLU A 52 43.46 -11.56 20.48
CA GLU A 52 43.88 -12.89 20.04
C GLU A 52 42.77 -13.59 19.26
N LYS A 53 41.53 -13.59 19.76
CA LYS A 53 40.36 -14.16 19.07
C LYS A 53 40.11 -13.50 17.71
N ILE A 54 40.26 -12.17 17.62
CA ILE A 54 40.14 -11.43 16.36
C ILE A 54 41.21 -11.90 15.36
N LYS A 55 42.46 -12.12 15.81
CA LYS A 55 43.55 -12.58 14.94
C LYS A 55 43.34 -14.01 14.46
N GLU A 56 42.90 -14.90 15.34
CA GLU A 56 42.57 -16.30 14.99
C GLU A 56 41.44 -16.36 13.96
N LYS A 57 40.31 -15.67 14.22
CA LYS A 57 39.17 -15.60 13.30
C LYS A 57 39.51 -14.96 11.97
N LYS A 58 40.43 -13.98 11.95
CA LYS A 58 40.89 -13.37 10.71
C LYS A 58 41.59 -14.38 9.80
N VAL A 59 42.47 -15.21 10.36
CA VAL A 59 43.14 -16.27 9.59
C VAL A 59 42.13 -17.32 9.08
N GLU A 60 41.16 -17.70 9.90
CA GLU A 60 40.08 -18.62 9.49
C GLU A 60 39.28 -18.05 8.31
N TYR A 61 38.86 -16.79 8.36
CA TYR A 61 38.08 -16.20 7.28
C TYR A 61 38.89 -15.85 6.04
N GLU A 62 40.17 -15.49 6.16
CA GLU A 62 41.06 -15.29 5.01
C GLU A 62 41.32 -16.61 4.26
N THR A 63 41.43 -17.74 4.98
CA THR A 63 41.55 -19.07 4.33
C THR A 63 40.25 -19.47 3.62
N ILE A 64 39.08 -19.17 4.21
CA ILE A 64 37.78 -19.38 3.56
C ILE A 64 37.63 -18.49 2.32
N ALA A 65 37.95 -17.19 2.40
CA ALA A 65 37.84 -16.27 1.27
C ALA A 65 38.84 -16.59 0.14
N SER A 66 40.00 -17.17 0.48
CA SER A 66 40.93 -17.70 -0.52
C SER A 66 40.39 -18.94 -1.25
N THR A 67 39.44 -19.66 -0.65
CA THR A 67 38.79 -20.85 -1.23
C THR A 67 37.48 -20.49 -1.96
N ASP A 68 36.72 -19.54 -1.42
CA ASP A 68 35.47 -19.01 -1.96
C ASP A 68 35.64 -17.53 -2.31
N SER A 69 35.94 -17.27 -3.59
CA SER A 69 36.21 -15.92 -4.11
C SER A 69 35.00 -14.97 -4.05
N SER A 70 33.82 -15.45 -3.64
CA SER A 70 32.63 -14.63 -3.44
C SER A 70 32.66 -13.82 -2.13
N VAL A 71 33.57 -14.13 -1.21
CA VAL A 71 33.69 -13.45 0.09
C VAL A 71 34.57 -12.21 -0.02
N ASN A 72 33.97 -11.01 0.08
CA ASN A 72 34.67 -9.72 0.07
C ASN A 72 35.43 -9.48 1.40
N LEU A 73 36.70 -9.06 1.34
CA LEU A 73 37.56 -8.75 2.49
C LEU A 73 36.97 -7.71 3.46
N GLU A 74 36.26 -6.69 2.98
CA GLU A 74 35.59 -5.70 3.86
C GLU A 74 34.34 -6.28 4.55
N ASN A 75 33.79 -7.38 4.04
CA ASN A 75 32.75 -8.16 4.72
C ASN A 75 33.34 -9.00 5.86
N ILE A 76 34.58 -9.48 5.70
CA ILE A 76 35.27 -10.32 6.71
C ILE A 76 35.51 -9.52 7.99
N ASP A 77 36.08 -8.32 7.90
CA ASP A 77 36.31 -7.45 9.07
C ASP A 77 35.01 -7.16 9.83
N ASN A 78 33.91 -6.86 9.13
CA ASN A 78 32.61 -6.57 9.74
C ASN A 78 31.99 -7.80 10.40
N ARG A 79 32.16 -8.97 9.78
CA ARG A 79 31.70 -10.25 10.31
C ARG A 79 32.46 -10.62 11.59
N ILE A 80 33.79 -10.52 11.58
CA ILE A 80 34.63 -10.79 12.76
C ILE A 80 34.29 -9.84 13.91
N ILE A 81 34.08 -8.55 13.62
CA ILE A 81 33.66 -7.57 14.63
C ILE A 81 32.33 -7.99 15.26
N THR A 82 31.36 -8.41 14.45
CA THR A 82 30.04 -8.81 14.95
C THR A 82 30.10 -10.10 15.76
N GLU A 83 30.91 -11.08 15.34
CA GLU A 83 31.05 -12.38 16.01
C GLU A 83 31.88 -12.30 17.30
N VAL A 84 32.95 -11.50 17.33
CA VAL A 84 33.88 -11.44 18.48
C VAL A 84 33.48 -10.36 19.49
N LEU A 85 33.04 -9.18 19.02
CA LEU A 85 32.73 -8.03 19.89
C LEU A 85 31.22 -7.89 20.17
N GLY A 86 30.38 -8.62 19.42
CA GLY A 86 28.94 -8.61 19.53
C GLY A 86 28.28 -7.37 18.90
N PRO A 87 27.04 -7.49 18.39
CA PRO A 87 26.27 -6.36 17.84
C PRO A 87 25.95 -5.28 18.90
N GLU A 88 26.08 -5.62 20.19
CA GLU A 88 25.59 -4.82 21.32
C GLU A 88 26.59 -3.76 21.82
N ARG A 89 27.86 -3.83 21.43
CA ARG A 89 28.92 -2.93 21.93
C ARG A 89 29.19 -1.72 21.02
N TYR A 90 28.86 -1.80 19.72
CA TYR A 90 29.08 -0.72 18.75
C TYR A 90 27.98 0.35 18.71
N GLY A 91 26.85 0.14 19.39
CA GLY A 91 25.69 1.03 19.37
C GLY A 91 25.67 2.13 20.43
N ARG A 92 26.64 2.20 21.35
CA ARG A 92 26.64 3.19 22.44
C ARG A 92 27.35 4.49 22.05
N GLN A 93 27.02 5.04 20.88
CA GLN A 93 27.36 6.41 20.49
C GLN A 93 26.10 7.08 19.94
N TYR A 94 25.67 8.11 20.68
CA TYR A 94 24.52 8.99 20.49
C TYR A 94 23.78 8.89 19.14
N MET A 95 22.63 8.21 19.14
CA MET A 95 21.65 8.25 18.05
C MET A 95 20.51 9.21 18.41
N PRO A 96 20.22 10.27 17.63
CA PRO A 96 18.91 10.94 17.67
C PRO A 96 17.85 10.14 16.86
N SER A 97 18.15 8.89 16.49
CA SER A 97 17.41 8.13 15.48
C SER A 97 16.17 7.40 16.00
N GLY A 98 15.99 7.28 17.33
CA GLY A 98 14.78 6.69 17.90
C GLY A 98 13.52 7.49 17.54
N SER A 99 13.60 8.83 17.66
CA SER A 99 12.50 9.74 17.34
C SER A 99 12.26 9.89 15.83
N GLN A 100 13.32 9.87 15.01
CA GLN A 100 13.17 10.04 13.56
C GLN A 100 12.54 8.80 12.91
N ALA A 101 13.04 7.60 13.23
CA ALA A 101 12.45 6.36 12.72
C ALA A 101 11.00 6.17 13.20
N GLN A 102 10.69 6.53 14.45
CA GLN A 102 9.31 6.52 14.94
C GLN A 102 8.42 7.54 14.24
N ALA A 103 8.90 8.75 13.95
CA ALA A 103 8.15 9.76 13.22
C ALA A 103 7.84 9.33 11.77
N GLU A 104 8.78 8.67 11.10
CA GLU A 104 8.57 8.11 9.75
C GLU A 104 7.57 6.95 9.78
N VAL A 105 7.65 6.05 10.75
CA VAL A 105 6.66 4.97 10.95
C VAL A 105 5.27 5.55 11.22
N GLN A 106 5.17 6.61 12.03
CA GLN A 106 3.89 7.25 12.31
C GLN A 106 3.31 7.93 11.07
N ARG A 107 4.13 8.63 10.29
CA ARG A 107 3.70 9.22 9.00
C ARG A 107 3.18 8.16 8.03
N LEU A 108 3.86 7.01 7.94
CA LEU A 108 3.42 5.90 7.11
C LEU A 108 2.08 5.32 7.59
N ARG A 109 1.89 5.19 8.90
CA ARG A 109 0.60 4.77 9.48
C ARG A 109 -0.52 5.74 9.13
N ASP A 110 -0.26 7.04 9.26
CA ASP A 110 -1.24 8.07 8.95
C ASP A 110 -1.60 8.07 7.46
N GLN A 111 -0.62 7.88 6.57
CA GLN A 111 -0.87 7.73 5.13
C GLN A 111 -1.70 6.49 4.81
N ILE A 112 -1.38 5.33 5.42
CA ILE A 112 -2.15 4.10 5.24
C ILE A 112 -3.59 4.31 5.72
N ALA A 113 -3.78 4.95 6.88
CA ALA A 113 -5.11 5.26 7.41
C ALA A 113 -5.90 6.19 6.47
N GLN A 114 -5.26 7.20 5.90
CA GLN A 114 -5.90 8.08 4.91
C GLN A 114 -6.28 7.34 3.63
N MET A 115 -5.40 6.49 3.11
CA MET A 115 -5.69 5.66 1.93
C MET A 115 -6.83 4.68 2.20
N GLN A 116 -6.89 4.10 3.40
CA GLN A 116 -7.99 3.22 3.80
C GLN A 116 -9.30 3.99 3.90
N ALA A 117 -9.30 5.17 4.54
CA ALA A 117 -10.48 6.01 4.67
C ALA A 117 -11.04 6.41 3.30
N SER A 118 -10.19 6.87 2.38
CA SER A 118 -10.63 7.26 1.03
C SER A 118 -11.17 6.08 0.22
N THR A 119 -10.57 4.89 0.37
CA THR A 119 -11.06 3.67 -0.28
C THR A 119 -12.45 3.28 0.26
N VAL A 120 -12.65 3.34 1.57
CA VAL A 120 -13.95 3.04 2.20
C VAL A 120 -15.01 4.05 1.77
N GLU A 121 -14.65 5.34 1.69
CA GLU A 121 -15.55 6.39 1.22
C GLU A 121 -15.97 6.16 -0.23
N GLN A 122 -15.04 5.84 -1.14
CA GLN A 122 -15.37 5.49 -2.52
C GLN A 122 -16.28 4.27 -2.62
N ILE A 123 -16.07 3.24 -1.81
CA ILE A 123 -16.95 2.06 -1.76
C ILE A 123 -18.37 2.47 -1.32
N ALA A 124 -18.48 3.32 -0.29
CA ALA A 124 -19.76 3.81 0.19
C ALA A 124 -20.50 4.64 -0.88
N GLU A 125 -19.79 5.49 -1.62
CA GLU A 125 -20.36 6.25 -2.73
C GLU A 125 -20.88 5.34 -3.84
N VAL A 126 -20.11 4.33 -4.25
CA VAL A 126 -20.54 3.38 -5.28
C VAL A 126 -21.78 2.61 -4.81
N GLN A 127 -21.80 2.14 -3.56
CA GLN A 127 -22.97 1.47 -2.99
C GLN A 127 -24.20 2.39 -2.93
N ARG A 128 -24.02 3.68 -2.61
CA ARG A 128 -25.10 4.67 -2.61
C ARG A 128 -25.66 4.89 -4.02
N LYS A 129 -24.80 5.13 -5.01
CA LYS A 129 -25.22 5.29 -6.42
C LYS A 129 -25.95 4.06 -6.94
N TYR A 130 -25.50 2.87 -6.57
CA TYR A 130 -26.16 1.62 -6.94
C TYR A 130 -27.58 1.51 -6.37
N LYS A 131 -27.78 1.87 -5.10
CA LYS A 131 -29.12 1.90 -4.47
C LYS A 131 -30.04 2.94 -5.13
N GLU A 132 -29.49 4.11 -5.45
CA GLU A 132 -30.23 5.19 -6.10
C GLU A 132 -30.68 4.80 -7.52
N LEU A 133 -29.80 4.18 -8.31
CA LEU A 133 -30.15 3.61 -9.62
C LEU A 133 -31.22 2.51 -9.52
N GLN A 134 -31.11 1.62 -8.54
CA GLN A 134 -32.16 0.60 -8.31
C GLN A 134 -33.51 1.24 -7.98
N GLN A 135 -33.53 2.35 -7.25
CA GLN A 135 -34.75 3.06 -6.92
C GLN A 135 -35.33 3.78 -8.13
N GLN A 136 -34.51 4.48 -8.91
CA GLN A 136 -34.94 5.14 -10.15
C GLN A 136 -35.57 4.15 -11.13
N LEU A 137 -34.97 2.97 -11.30
CA LEU A 137 -35.54 1.92 -12.17
C LEU A 137 -36.91 1.42 -11.68
N ARG A 138 -37.10 1.28 -10.35
CA ARG A 138 -38.40 0.90 -9.78
C ARG A 138 -39.44 2.00 -9.99
N GLU A 139 -39.07 3.25 -9.78
CA GLU A 139 -39.95 4.40 -9.97
C GLU A 139 -40.31 4.57 -11.45
N GLU A 140 -39.36 4.43 -12.37
CA GLU A 140 -39.61 4.49 -13.81
C GLU A 140 -40.50 3.33 -14.27
N ALA A 141 -40.27 2.11 -13.78
CA ALA A 141 -41.14 0.97 -14.08
C ALA A 141 -42.56 1.19 -13.58
N ALA A 142 -42.74 1.67 -12.34
CA ALA A 142 -44.04 1.98 -11.77
C ALA A 142 -44.75 3.11 -12.53
N ALA A 143 -44.01 4.14 -12.96
CA ALA A 143 -44.55 5.22 -13.78
C ALA A 143 -45.02 4.71 -15.15
N ARG A 144 -44.23 3.84 -15.81
CA ARG A 144 -44.61 3.22 -17.09
C ARG A 144 -45.82 2.31 -16.94
N GLU A 145 -45.90 1.52 -15.87
CA GLU A 145 -47.04 0.65 -15.57
C GLU A 145 -48.32 1.47 -15.33
N ALA A 146 -48.23 2.56 -14.57
CA ALA A 146 -49.35 3.46 -14.34
C ALA A 146 -49.83 4.13 -15.64
N VAL A 147 -48.90 4.54 -16.52
CA VAL A 147 -49.24 5.11 -17.82
C VAL A 147 -49.95 4.09 -18.72
N THR A 148 -49.50 2.84 -18.74
CA THR A 148 -50.17 1.78 -19.51
C THR A 148 -51.53 1.41 -18.90
N ALA A 149 -51.61 1.30 -17.57
CA ALA A 149 -52.85 0.98 -16.86
C ALA A 149 -53.92 2.08 -16.98
N ALA A 150 -53.53 3.33 -17.24
CA ALA A 150 -54.47 4.42 -17.51
C ALA A 150 -54.97 4.43 -18.97
N ARG A 151 -54.15 4.00 -19.93
CA ARG A 151 -54.52 3.94 -21.36
C ARG A 151 -55.46 2.80 -21.70
N ASP A 152 -55.34 1.66 -21.04
CA ASP A 152 -56.19 0.48 -21.28
C ASP A 152 -57.69 0.73 -21.01
N PRO A 153 -58.11 1.29 -19.86
CA PRO A 153 -59.52 1.58 -19.59
C PRO A 153 -60.04 2.72 -20.47
N GLU A 154 -59.19 3.68 -20.84
CA GLU A 154 -59.57 4.78 -21.74
C GLU A 154 -59.84 4.26 -23.17
N ALA A 155 -58.97 3.38 -23.69
CA ALA A 155 -59.18 2.71 -24.96
C ALA A 155 -60.40 1.77 -24.93
N ALA A 156 -60.61 1.04 -23.83
CA ALA A 156 -61.77 0.17 -23.66
C ALA A 156 -63.08 0.98 -23.59
N ALA A 157 -63.10 2.11 -22.87
CA ALA A 157 -64.27 2.99 -22.80
C ALA A 157 -64.62 3.58 -24.17
N MET A 158 -63.62 4.04 -24.93
CA MET A 158 -63.82 4.53 -26.31
C MET A 158 -64.35 3.44 -27.24
N ALA A 159 -63.87 2.21 -27.13
CA ALA A 159 -64.35 1.07 -27.92
C ALA A 159 -65.82 0.73 -27.60
N VAL A 160 -66.19 0.72 -26.31
CA VAL A 160 -67.58 0.48 -25.87
C VAL A 160 -68.51 1.58 -26.39
N GLU A 161 -68.08 2.85 -26.36
CA GLU A 161 -68.88 3.97 -26.88
C GLU A 161 -69.08 3.88 -28.39
N GLN A 162 -68.04 3.50 -29.14
CA GLN A 162 -68.12 3.27 -30.59
C GLN A 162 -69.08 2.13 -30.93
N SER A 163 -69.00 1.00 -30.20
CA SER A 163 -69.95 -0.11 -30.41
C SER A 163 -71.40 0.31 -30.19
N ARG A 164 -71.68 1.09 -29.14
CA ARG A 164 -73.04 1.60 -28.89
C ARG A 164 -73.56 2.48 -30.03
N LYS A 165 -72.71 3.38 -30.54
CA LYS A 165 -73.05 4.23 -31.70
C LYS A 165 -73.37 3.40 -32.94
N TYR A 166 -72.64 2.30 -33.15
CA TYR A 166 -72.87 1.40 -34.26
C TYR A 166 -74.18 0.60 -34.10
N ASP A 167 -74.46 0.08 -32.90
CA ASP A 167 -75.70 -0.63 -32.59
C ASP A 167 -76.93 0.27 -32.78
N GLU A 168 -76.83 1.53 -32.37
CA GLU A 168 -77.90 2.52 -32.51
C GLU A 168 -78.16 2.87 -33.99
N LEU A 169 -77.09 3.00 -34.79
CA LEU A 169 -77.20 3.18 -36.24
C LEU A 169 -77.86 1.97 -36.92
N GLN A 170 -77.49 0.75 -36.52
CA GLN A 170 -78.12 -0.46 -37.04
C GLN A 170 -79.62 -0.50 -36.75
N LEU A 171 -80.03 -0.12 -35.53
CA LEU A 171 -81.44 -0.07 -35.16
C LEU A 171 -82.21 0.95 -36.01
N GLN A 172 -81.65 2.14 -36.25
CA GLN A 172 -82.26 3.15 -37.12
C GLN A 172 -82.42 2.64 -38.56
N LEU A 173 -81.39 1.97 -39.09
CA LEU A 173 -81.45 1.39 -40.44
C LEU A 173 -82.53 0.31 -40.54
N GLN A 174 -82.67 -0.53 -39.52
CA GLN A 174 -83.70 -1.55 -39.45
C GLN A 174 -85.11 -0.95 -39.45
N GLN A 175 -85.34 0.12 -38.66
CA GLN A 175 -86.61 0.85 -38.64
C GLN A 175 -86.94 1.46 -40.00
N MET A 176 -85.97 2.09 -40.67
CA MET A 176 -86.16 2.63 -42.02
C MET A 176 -86.54 1.54 -43.02
N MET A 177 -85.87 0.39 -43.01
CA MET A 177 -86.23 -0.72 -43.89
C MET A 177 -87.66 -1.20 -43.65
N GLN A 178 -88.09 -1.26 -42.39
CA GLN A 178 -89.44 -1.68 -42.05
C GLN A 178 -90.49 -0.69 -42.56
N MET A 179 -90.28 0.61 -42.36
CA MET A 179 -91.18 1.65 -42.89
C MET A 179 -91.19 1.64 -44.42
N PHE A 180 -90.05 1.49 -45.08
CA PHE A 180 -89.97 1.41 -46.54
C PHE A 180 -90.74 0.22 -47.10
N GLN A 181 -90.62 -0.96 -46.47
CA GLN A 181 -91.40 -2.15 -46.86
C GLN A 181 -92.90 -1.95 -46.64
N GLN A 182 -93.31 -1.22 -45.60
CA GLN A 182 -94.72 -0.88 -45.37
C GLN A 182 -95.26 0.06 -46.44
N SER A 183 -94.49 1.08 -46.83
CA SER A 183 -94.86 2.01 -47.91
C SER A 183 -95.01 1.32 -49.27
N GLN A 184 -94.26 0.24 -49.52
CA GLN A 184 -94.41 -0.58 -50.73
C GLN A 184 -95.60 -1.56 -50.69
N LYS A 185 -96.18 -1.81 -49.51
CA LYS A 185 -97.31 -2.74 -49.32
C LYS A 185 -98.68 -2.04 -49.35
N LEU A 186 -98.73 -0.72 -49.52
CA LEU A 186 -99.99 0.01 -49.67
C LEU A 186 -100.63 -0.32 -51.03
N PRO A 187 -101.85 -0.87 -51.07
CA PRO A 187 -102.58 -1.04 -52.33
C PRO A 187 -103.04 0.34 -52.83
N PHE A 188 -102.78 0.60 -54.12
CA PHE A 188 -103.48 1.66 -54.86
C PHE A 188 -104.96 1.33 -55.00
#